data_AF-A0A674EMY4-F1
#
_entry.id   AF-A0A674EMY4-F1
#
_cell.length_a   1.000
_cell.length_b   1.000
_cell.length_c   1.000
_cell.angle_alpha   90.00
_cell.angle_beta   90.00
_cell.angle_gamma   90.00
#
_symmetry.space_group_name_H-M   'P 1'
#
loop_
_entity.id
_entity.type
_entity.pdbx_description
1 polymer ?
#
loop_
_entity_poly.entity_id
_entity_poly.type
_entity_poly.pdbx_seq_one_letter_code
_entity_poly.pdbx_strand_id
1 'polypeptide(L)'
;PRYSYLLLSTGLRSPHVVSSSHSFHTSCSSANKQDLYDVLGVPRTATQKEIKKAYYQMAKKYHPDTNQDDPQAKEKFAKLAEAYEVLSDEVKRKQYDTYGAAGFDPGQAGGGAGGQQYWRAGGASVDPEEMFRKIFGEFTGAQGFGDFNSMFEQRPEFVMELTFAQAAKGVNKEMTVNLDDACQRCDGKGSEPGTKVQHCHYCNGTGMESINTGPFMMRSTCRRCGGRGSIMTTPCVMCRGSGQTKQRQTVTVPVPAGVDNGQTVRMPVGKKEIHITFRVQRSPVFRRDGINIHSDVHISVAQAILGGSARAQGLYNTIDIQIPPGCQADQKIRLQGKGIQRMNSYSYGDHYVHIKIRVPKKLTRRQRSLLLSYAEEETDVEGTVNGVTATTTGRLTGQNRGAGEEEEEGILSKIKKMFS
;
A
#
# COMPACT_ATOMS: atom_id res chain seq x y z
N PRO A 1 47.68 -39.48 35.24
CA PRO A 1 47.92 -40.21 36.50
C PRO A 1 46.76 -40.03 37.50
N ARG A 2 45.96 -41.09 37.69
CA ARG A 2 45.29 -41.53 38.94
C ARG A 2 44.23 -40.60 39.57
N TYR A 3 43.08 -41.00 40.12
CA TYR A 3 42.27 -42.24 40.31
C TYR A 3 40.90 -41.70 40.82
N SER A 4 39.76 -42.06 40.22
CA SER A 4 38.63 -42.82 40.83
C SER A 4 38.48 -42.81 42.36
N TYR A 5 37.25 -42.61 42.87
CA TYR A 5 36.59 -43.54 43.81
C TYR A 5 35.05 -43.37 43.84
N LEU A 6 34.38 -44.49 43.55
CA LEU A 6 32.99 -44.86 43.86
C LEU A 6 32.83 -45.16 45.37
N LEU A 7 31.57 -45.11 45.87
CA LEU A 7 30.96 -46.01 46.88
C LEU A 7 29.46 -45.60 46.99
N LEU A 8 28.47 -46.31 46.43
CA LEU A 8 27.82 -47.58 46.80
C LEU A 8 27.25 -47.64 48.23
N SER A 9 25.91 -47.68 48.32
CA SER A 9 25.18 -48.42 49.37
C SER A 9 24.03 -49.20 48.73
N THR A 10 24.06 -50.52 48.89
CA THR A 10 23.05 -51.50 48.47
C THR A 10 22.49 -52.23 49.69
N GLY A 11 21.25 -52.76 49.59
CA GLY A 11 20.71 -53.81 50.46
C GLY A 11 19.22 -53.60 50.81
N LEU A 12 18.24 -54.11 50.05
CA LEU A 12 17.64 -55.48 50.00
C LEU A 12 16.78 -55.90 51.23
N ARG A 13 15.45 -56.06 51.03
CA ARG A 13 14.69 -57.35 51.09
C ARG A 13 13.18 -57.18 50.77
N SER A 14 12.66 -58.14 50.00
CA SER A 14 11.25 -58.38 49.55
C SER A 14 10.38 -59.02 50.67
N PRO A 15 9.03 -59.27 50.56
CA PRO A 15 8.29 -59.74 49.37
C PRO A 15 6.84 -59.22 49.13
N HIS A 16 6.41 -59.40 47.87
CA HIS A 16 5.05 -59.59 47.32
C HIS A 16 3.80 -59.21 48.14
N VAL A 17 3.02 -58.25 47.62
CA VAL A 17 1.56 -58.38 47.40
C VAL A 17 1.18 -57.64 46.12
N VAL A 18 0.60 -58.37 45.17
CA VAL A 18 -0.05 -57.83 43.98
C VAL A 18 -1.39 -57.24 44.42
N SER A 19 -1.57 -55.93 44.24
CA SER A 19 -2.89 -55.31 44.32
C SER A 19 -3.05 -54.36 43.14
N SER A 20 -3.81 -54.80 42.14
CA SER A 20 -4.16 -54.02 40.98
C SER A 20 -5.19 -52.96 41.40
N SER A 21 -4.75 -51.73 41.64
CA SER A 21 -5.65 -50.57 41.73
C SER A 21 -5.83 -49.99 40.33
N HIS A 22 -6.89 -50.40 39.65
CA HIS A 22 -7.35 -49.70 38.45
C HIS A 22 -7.88 -48.33 38.87
N SER A 23 -7.09 -47.29 38.64
CA SER A 23 -7.55 -45.91 38.67
C SER A 23 -8.51 -45.72 37.50
N PHE A 24 -9.81 -45.69 37.78
CA PHE A 24 -10.82 -45.26 36.81
C PHE A 24 -10.62 -43.76 36.56
N HIS A 25 -9.80 -43.40 35.58
CA HIS A 25 -9.88 -42.08 34.96
C HIS A 25 -11.09 -42.06 34.04
N THR A 26 -12.17 -41.41 34.47
CA THR A 26 -13.19 -40.90 33.55
C THR A 26 -12.59 -39.72 32.79
N SER A 27 -11.74 -39.99 31.80
CA SER A 27 -11.56 -39.05 30.70
C SER A 27 -12.83 -39.10 29.87
N CYS A 28 -13.76 -38.18 30.15
CA CYS A 28 -14.79 -37.84 29.19
C CYS A 28 -14.06 -37.38 27.91
N SER A 29 -14.15 -38.18 26.87
CA SER A 29 -13.79 -37.76 25.52
C SER A 29 -14.79 -36.71 25.08
N SER A 30 -14.60 -35.46 25.53
CA SER A 30 -15.18 -34.30 24.87
C SER A 30 -14.52 -34.24 23.50
N ALA A 31 -15.27 -34.73 22.51
CA ALA A 31 -14.93 -34.60 21.11
C ALA A 31 -14.45 -33.18 20.82
N ASN A 32 -13.32 -33.08 20.14
CA ASN A 32 -12.50 -31.90 19.91
C ASN A 32 -13.22 -30.86 19.02
N LYS A 33 -14.29 -30.23 19.54
CA LYS A 33 -14.94 -29.06 18.95
C LYS A 33 -14.25 -27.82 19.54
N GLN A 34 -13.62 -27.02 18.68
CA GLN A 34 -12.91 -25.80 19.08
C GLN A 34 -13.86 -24.84 19.81
N ASP A 35 -13.41 -24.17 20.87
CA ASP A 35 -14.24 -23.20 21.58
C ASP A 35 -14.59 -22.03 20.63
N LEU A 36 -15.87 -21.68 20.54
CA LEU A 36 -16.35 -20.62 19.64
C LEU A 36 -15.72 -19.25 19.95
N TYR A 37 -15.37 -19.03 21.22
CA TYR A 37 -14.63 -17.84 21.67
C TYR A 37 -13.21 -17.80 21.11
N ASP A 38 -12.52 -18.95 21.08
CA ASP A 38 -11.17 -19.08 20.53
C ASP A 38 -11.17 -18.95 19.00
N VAL A 39 -12.22 -19.44 18.33
CA VAL A 39 -12.40 -19.29 16.88
C VAL A 39 -12.52 -17.81 16.48
N LEU A 40 -13.25 -17.01 17.28
CA LEU A 40 -13.36 -15.56 17.07
C LEU A 40 -12.17 -14.77 17.66
N GLY A 41 -11.29 -15.41 18.44
CA GLY A 41 -10.14 -14.78 19.08
C GLY A 41 -10.51 -13.79 20.19
N VAL A 42 -11.60 -14.04 20.91
CA VAL A 42 -12.12 -13.16 21.98
C VAL A 42 -12.22 -13.91 23.31
N PRO A 43 -12.04 -13.23 24.46
CA PRO A 43 -12.24 -13.87 25.76
C PRO A 43 -13.73 -14.18 25.99
N ARG A 44 -14.03 -15.19 26.82
CA ARG A 44 -15.42 -15.55 27.20
C ARG A 44 -16.20 -14.40 27.87
N THR A 45 -15.50 -13.45 28.48
CA THR A 45 -16.07 -12.23 29.08
C THR A 45 -16.40 -11.14 28.06
N ALA A 46 -16.15 -11.36 26.76
CA ALA A 46 -16.35 -10.35 25.72
C ALA A 46 -17.80 -9.89 25.64
N THR A 47 -18.00 -8.59 25.45
CA THR A 47 -19.33 -8.01 25.23
C THR A 47 -19.83 -8.33 23.81
N GLN A 48 -21.14 -8.21 23.59
CA GLN A 48 -21.76 -8.44 22.28
C GLN A 48 -21.14 -7.60 21.15
N LYS A 49 -20.71 -6.38 21.50
CA LYS A 49 -20.04 -5.45 20.59
C LYS A 49 -18.64 -5.93 20.19
N GLU A 50 -17.90 -6.52 21.12
CA GLU A 50 -16.55 -7.05 20.89
C GLU A 50 -16.58 -8.31 20.04
N ILE A 51 -17.53 -9.22 20.30
CA ILE A 51 -17.77 -10.42 19.49
C ILE A 51 -18.08 -10.04 18.03
N LYS A 52 -18.96 -9.05 17.83
CA LYS A 52 -19.30 -8.53 16.50
C LYS A 52 -18.12 -7.87 15.81
N LYS A 53 -17.30 -7.11 16.54
CA LYS A 53 -16.09 -6.47 16.00
C LYS A 53 -15.04 -7.51 15.57
N ALA A 54 -14.82 -8.53 16.38
CA ALA A 54 -13.86 -9.60 16.09
C ALA A 54 -14.27 -10.42 14.86
N TYR A 55 -15.56 -10.77 14.76
CA TYR A 55 -16.11 -11.43 13.57
C TYR A 55 -15.86 -10.61 12.29
N TYR A 56 -16.13 -9.31 12.32
CA TYR A 56 -15.89 -8.43 11.16
C TYR A 56 -14.43 -8.41 10.69
N GLN A 57 -13.49 -8.35 11.64
CA GLN A 57 -12.06 -8.32 11.33
C GLN A 57 -11.58 -9.63 10.70
N MET A 58 -12.03 -10.75 11.25
CA MET A 58 -11.65 -12.08 10.78
C MET A 58 -12.35 -12.44 9.47
N ALA A 59 -13.63 -12.11 9.31
CA ALA A 59 -14.39 -12.33 8.08
C ALA A 59 -13.81 -11.56 6.89
N LYS A 60 -13.36 -10.32 7.09
CA LYS A 60 -12.66 -9.54 6.05
C LYS A 60 -11.31 -10.17 5.68
N LYS A 61 -10.60 -10.72 6.66
CA LYS A 61 -9.28 -11.34 6.45
C LYS A 61 -9.37 -12.65 5.68
N TYR A 62 -10.41 -13.46 5.92
CA TYR A 62 -10.61 -14.78 5.34
C TYR A 62 -11.71 -14.82 4.27
N HIS A 63 -12.12 -13.67 3.74
CA HIS A 63 -13.18 -13.62 2.72
C HIS A 63 -12.76 -14.39 1.46
N PRO A 64 -13.66 -15.21 0.87
CA PRO A 64 -13.34 -16.03 -0.29
C PRO A 64 -12.93 -15.20 -1.50
N ASP A 65 -13.57 -14.04 -1.75
CA ASP A 65 -13.16 -13.16 -2.86
C ASP A 65 -11.72 -12.63 -2.74
N THR A 66 -11.18 -12.45 -1.52
CA THR A 66 -9.81 -11.94 -1.31
C THR A 66 -8.78 -13.06 -1.23
N ASN A 67 -9.22 -14.29 -0.96
CA ASN A 67 -8.39 -15.48 -0.79
C ASN A 67 -8.94 -16.64 -1.62
N GLN A 68 -9.08 -16.43 -2.94
CA GLN A 68 -9.72 -17.38 -3.86
C GLN A 68 -8.93 -18.70 -4.00
N ASP A 69 -7.61 -18.65 -3.75
CA ASP A 69 -6.69 -19.77 -3.96
C ASP A 69 -6.40 -20.59 -2.68
N ASP A 70 -6.88 -20.16 -1.51
CA ASP A 70 -6.59 -20.84 -0.23
C ASP A 70 -7.83 -21.61 0.29
N PRO A 71 -7.85 -22.96 0.18
CA PRO A 71 -8.96 -23.77 0.70
C PRO A 71 -9.09 -23.68 2.23
N GLN A 72 -8.02 -23.33 2.96
CA GLN A 72 -8.09 -23.14 4.41
C GLN A 72 -8.80 -21.85 4.81
N ALA A 73 -8.79 -20.82 3.96
CA ALA A 73 -9.51 -19.58 4.22
C ALA A 73 -11.02 -19.81 4.22
N LYS A 74 -11.53 -20.63 3.29
CA LYS A 74 -12.94 -21.03 3.25
C LYS A 74 -13.37 -21.82 4.48
N GLU A 75 -12.54 -22.76 4.95
CA GLU A 75 -12.84 -23.55 6.16
C GLU A 75 -12.84 -22.67 7.42
N LYS A 76 -11.87 -21.73 7.53
CA LYS A 76 -11.83 -20.76 8.64
C LYS A 76 -13.03 -19.80 8.60
N PHE A 77 -13.44 -19.36 7.41
CA PHE A 77 -14.60 -18.50 7.24
C PHE A 77 -15.89 -19.21 7.67
N ALA A 78 -16.07 -20.48 7.32
CA ALA A 78 -17.21 -21.28 7.76
C ALA A 78 -17.26 -21.41 9.30
N LYS A 79 -16.12 -21.70 9.94
CA LYS A 79 -16.02 -21.78 11.41
C LYS A 79 -16.31 -20.44 12.09
N LEU A 80 -15.86 -19.32 11.50
CA LEU A 80 -16.16 -17.97 12.01
C LEU A 80 -17.65 -17.64 11.94
N ALA A 81 -18.33 -18.05 10.85
CA ALA A 81 -19.76 -17.86 10.69
C ALA A 81 -20.57 -18.66 11.72
N GLU A 82 -20.20 -19.93 11.95
CA GLU A 82 -20.81 -20.79 12.96
C GLU A 82 -20.63 -20.21 14.37
N ALA A 83 -19.41 -19.79 14.73
CA ALA A 83 -19.12 -19.17 16.02
C ALA A 83 -19.93 -17.89 16.24
N TYR A 84 -20.05 -17.06 15.20
CA TYR A 84 -20.84 -15.84 15.28
C TYR A 84 -22.34 -16.13 15.38
N GLU A 85 -22.88 -17.15 14.71
CA GLU A 85 -24.32 -17.46 14.80
C GLU A 85 -24.76 -17.79 16.24
N VAL A 86 -23.92 -18.53 16.97
CA VAL A 86 -24.20 -18.92 18.36
C VAL A 86 -23.89 -17.77 19.33
N LEU A 87 -22.78 -17.06 19.13
CA LEU A 87 -22.34 -16.01 20.06
C LEU A 87 -23.01 -14.65 19.81
N SER A 88 -23.64 -14.43 18.64
CA SER A 88 -24.31 -13.18 18.27
C SER A 88 -25.69 -12.97 18.92
N ASP A 89 -26.33 -14.04 19.40
CA ASP A 89 -27.61 -13.99 20.10
C ASP A 89 -27.38 -14.28 21.59
N GLU A 90 -27.86 -13.39 22.47
CA GLU A 90 -27.68 -13.52 23.92
C GLU A 90 -28.32 -14.80 24.48
N VAL A 91 -29.40 -15.30 23.87
CA VAL A 91 -30.07 -16.53 24.29
C VAL A 91 -29.24 -17.75 23.89
N LYS A 92 -28.77 -17.80 22.64
CA LYS A 92 -27.91 -18.90 22.15
C LYS A 92 -26.55 -18.92 22.85
N ARG A 93 -25.98 -17.74 23.11
CA ARG A 93 -24.74 -17.59 23.89
C ARG A 93 -24.90 -18.14 25.29
N LYS A 94 -25.97 -17.78 26.01
CA LYS A 94 -26.22 -18.32 27.36
C LYS A 94 -26.39 -19.84 27.35
N GLN A 95 -27.04 -20.39 26.33
CA GLN A 95 -27.17 -21.84 26.16
C GLN A 95 -25.81 -22.51 25.91
N TYR A 96 -24.96 -21.92 25.06
CA TYR A 96 -23.60 -22.38 24.83
C TYR A 96 -22.73 -22.28 26.09
N ASP A 97 -22.83 -21.18 26.84
CA ASP A 97 -22.11 -20.97 28.09
C ASP A 97 -22.54 -21.95 29.19
N THR A 98 -23.81 -22.40 29.18
CA THR A 98 -24.38 -23.31 30.19
C THR A 98 -24.17 -24.79 29.85
N TYR A 99 -24.36 -25.17 28.59
CA TYR A 99 -24.39 -26.57 28.15
C TYR A 99 -23.23 -26.97 27.22
N GLY A 100 -22.36 -26.02 26.85
CA GLY A 100 -21.26 -26.23 25.92
C GLY A 100 -21.73 -26.58 24.49
N ALA A 101 -20.79 -27.01 23.65
CA ALA A 101 -21.05 -27.41 22.27
C ALA A 101 -21.96 -28.64 22.10
N ALA A 102 -22.34 -29.31 23.20
CA ALA A 102 -23.24 -30.47 23.21
C ALA A 102 -24.73 -30.09 23.14
N GLY A 103 -25.09 -28.85 23.49
CA GLY A 103 -26.48 -28.36 23.44
C GLY A 103 -27.01 -28.03 22.04
N PHE A 104 -26.15 -28.09 21.02
CA PHE A 104 -26.44 -27.71 19.63
C PHE A 104 -26.29 -28.88 18.64
N ASP A 105 -26.11 -30.11 19.12
CA ASP A 105 -25.95 -31.29 18.26
C ASP A 105 -27.32 -31.84 17.79
N PRO A 106 -27.62 -31.89 16.48
CA PRO A 106 -28.91 -32.37 15.97
C PRO A 106 -29.17 -33.88 16.19
N GLY A 107 -28.19 -34.63 16.71
CA GLY A 107 -28.22 -36.09 16.72
C GLY A 107 -28.51 -36.78 18.05
N GLN A 108 -28.69 -36.05 19.17
CA GLN A 108 -28.71 -36.70 20.50
C GLN A 108 -29.75 -36.11 21.46
N ALA A 109 -31.03 -36.25 21.13
CA ALA A 109 -32.12 -36.08 22.10
C ALA A 109 -33.13 -37.24 21.95
N GLY A 110 -32.77 -38.38 22.52
CA GLY A 110 -33.70 -39.48 22.76
C GLY A 110 -34.46 -39.24 24.08
N GLY A 111 -35.79 -39.25 24.00
CA GLY A 111 -36.71 -39.61 25.09
C GLY A 111 -36.80 -38.66 26.29
N GLY A 112 -37.76 -37.73 26.26
CA GLY A 112 -38.17 -36.97 27.44
C GLY A 112 -39.28 -35.96 27.13
N ALA A 113 -40.51 -36.28 27.51
CA ALA A 113 -41.68 -35.44 27.28
C ALA A 113 -41.62 -34.15 28.10
N GLY A 114 -41.80 -33.00 27.42
CA GLY A 114 -42.09 -31.72 28.07
C GLY A 114 -41.05 -30.63 27.82
N GLY A 115 -41.21 -29.89 26.73
CA GLY A 115 -40.64 -28.54 26.61
C GLY A 115 -39.58 -28.35 25.53
N GLN A 116 -39.93 -28.50 24.25
CA GLN A 116 -39.14 -27.95 23.14
C GLN A 116 -40.05 -27.61 21.95
N GLN A 117 -40.78 -26.50 22.05
CA GLN A 117 -41.55 -25.91 20.93
C GLN A 117 -40.95 -24.57 20.48
N TYR A 118 -39.63 -24.51 20.35
CA TYR A 118 -38.95 -23.32 19.79
C TYR A 118 -38.03 -23.62 18.60
N TRP A 119 -37.74 -24.89 18.32
CA TRP A 119 -36.72 -25.29 17.33
C TRP A 119 -37.26 -25.75 15.97
N ARG A 120 -38.48 -25.35 15.59
CA ARG A 120 -39.05 -25.66 14.27
C ARG A 120 -39.65 -24.45 13.55
N ALA A 121 -38.95 -23.32 13.60
CA ALA A 121 -39.18 -22.20 12.69
C ALA A 121 -37.82 -21.60 12.29
N GLY A 122 -37.26 -22.02 11.16
CA GLY A 122 -36.04 -21.41 10.61
C GLY A 122 -34.87 -22.34 10.29
N GLY A 123 -35.09 -23.65 10.18
CA GLY A 123 -34.09 -24.58 9.63
C GLY A 123 -33.88 -24.35 8.13
N ALA A 124 -33.16 -23.30 7.78
CA ALA A 124 -32.45 -23.19 6.51
C ALA A 124 -30.97 -23.26 6.86
N SER A 125 -30.23 -24.17 6.22
CA SER A 125 -28.78 -24.06 6.11
C SER A 125 -28.49 -22.74 5.39
N VAL A 126 -28.37 -21.66 6.16
CA VAL A 126 -28.06 -20.34 5.60
C VAL A 126 -26.63 -20.42 5.08
N ASP A 127 -26.46 -20.25 3.78
CA ASP A 127 -25.15 -20.15 3.16
C ASP A 127 -24.37 -19.04 3.89
N PRO A 128 -23.17 -19.28 4.46
CA PRO A 128 -22.38 -18.26 5.15
C PRO A 128 -22.21 -16.97 4.34
N GLU A 129 -22.19 -17.09 3.00
CA GLU A 129 -22.15 -15.99 2.05
C GLU A 129 -23.45 -15.15 2.05
N GLU A 130 -24.62 -15.79 2.16
CA GLU A 130 -25.93 -15.15 2.18
C GLU A 130 -26.22 -14.50 3.53
N MET A 131 -25.77 -15.14 4.62
CA MET A 131 -25.79 -14.54 5.96
C MET A 131 -24.92 -13.27 6.00
N PHE A 132 -23.72 -13.34 5.42
CA PHE A 132 -22.85 -12.18 5.26
C PHE A 132 -23.54 -11.09 4.43
N ARG A 133 -24.07 -11.39 3.24
CA ARG A 133 -24.77 -10.39 2.40
C ARG A 133 -25.99 -9.78 3.06
N LYS A 134 -26.78 -10.54 3.80
CA LYS A 134 -27.96 -10.04 4.52
C LYS A 134 -27.54 -9.11 5.67
N ILE A 135 -26.54 -9.49 6.45
CA ILE A 135 -26.01 -8.68 7.55
C ILE A 135 -25.28 -7.44 7.05
N PHE A 136 -24.49 -7.55 5.98
CA PHE A 136 -23.73 -6.44 5.39
C PHE A 136 -24.60 -5.52 4.54
N GLY A 137 -25.63 -6.04 3.87
CA GLY A 137 -26.62 -5.26 3.12
C GLY A 137 -27.56 -4.47 4.03
N GLU A 138 -28.01 -5.08 5.13
CA GLU A 138 -28.79 -4.39 6.17
C GLU A 138 -27.94 -3.35 6.91
N PHE A 139 -26.62 -3.57 7.02
CA PHE A 139 -25.66 -2.61 7.56
C PHE A 139 -25.47 -1.36 6.69
N THR A 140 -25.68 -1.45 5.37
CA THR A 140 -25.65 -0.28 4.47
C THR A 140 -26.99 0.46 4.37
N GLY A 141 -28.10 -0.14 4.83
CA GLY A 141 -29.45 0.37 4.59
C GLY A 141 -30.31 0.68 5.82
N ALA A 142 -30.03 0.12 7.00
CA ALA A 142 -30.93 0.22 8.15
C ALA A 142 -30.20 0.57 9.47
N GLN A 143 -30.02 1.88 9.67
CA GLN A 143 -30.31 2.60 10.91
C GLN A 143 -30.27 1.81 12.24
N GLY A 144 -29.06 1.57 12.77
CA GLY A 144 -28.89 0.95 14.09
C GLY A 144 -27.65 1.36 14.90
N PHE A 145 -26.68 2.06 14.31
CA PHE A 145 -25.49 2.56 15.03
C PHE A 145 -25.16 3.97 14.52
N GLY A 146 -25.73 5.00 15.17
CA GLY A 146 -25.51 6.41 14.83
C GLY A 146 -24.06 6.91 14.97
N ASP A 147 -23.14 6.06 15.45
CA ASP A 147 -21.75 6.41 15.75
C ASP A 147 -20.70 5.55 15.01
N PHE A 148 -21.10 4.62 14.16
CA PHE A 148 -20.15 3.82 13.37
C PHE A 148 -19.89 4.41 11.98
N ASN A 149 -20.76 5.29 11.50
CA ASN A 149 -20.60 5.97 10.21
C ASN A 149 -19.46 7.00 10.22
N SER A 150 -19.11 7.56 11.39
CA SER A 150 -17.97 8.47 11.57
C SER A 150 -16.60 7.75 11.47
N MET A 151 -16.56 6.42 11.58
CA MET A 151 -15.36 5.59 11.36
C MET A 151 -15.23 5.09 9.91
N PHE A 152 -16.29 5.15 9.12
CA PHE A 152 -16.34 4.74 7.71
C PHE A 152 -16.67 5.90 6.77
N GLU A 153 -16.47 7.13 7.22
CA GLU A 153 -16.44 8.27 6.31
C GLU A 153 -15.23 8.04 5.39
N GLN A 154 -15.51 7.52 4.19
CA GLN A 154 -14.54 7.44 3.10
C GLN A 154 -14.08 8.87 2.86
N ARG A 155 -13.01 9.26 3.55
CA ARG A 155 -12.42 10.58 3.38
C ARG A 155 -12.09 10.68 1.91
N PRO A 156 -12.52 11.74 1.22
CA PRO A 156 -12.29 11.84 -0.20
C PRO A 156 -10.78 11.92 -0.43
N GLU A 157 -10.22 10.82 -0.92
CA GLU A 157 -8.83 10.70 -1.32
C GLU A 157 -8.72 11.21 -2.76
N PHE A 158 -7.98 12.30 -2.93
CA PHE A 158 -7.68 12.83 -4.24
C PHE A 158 -6.24 12.48 -4.60
N VAL A 159 -5.99 12.14 -5.86
CA VAL A 159 -4.64 11.89 -6.35
C VAL A 159 -4.19 13.12 -7.14
N MET A 160 -3.06 13.70 -6.76
CA MET A 160 -2.43 14.77 -7.51
C MET A 160 -1.19 14.24 -8.21
N GLU A 161 -1.19 14.30 -9.55
CA GLU A 161 -0.01 13.97 -10.33
C GLU A 161 0.98 15.13 -10.37
N LEU A 162 2.26 14.82 -10.14
CA LEU A 162 3.35 15.77 -10.14
C LEU A 162 4.47 15.31 -11.07
N THR A 163 5.13 16.25 -11.73
CA THR A 163 6.40 15.93 -12.39
C THR A 163 7.50 15.77 -11.36
N PHE A 164 8.56 15.04 -11.70
CA PHE A 164 9.73 14.89 -10.83
C PHE A 164 10.30 16.23 -10.35
N ALA A 165 10.42 17.20 -11.27
CA ALA A 165 10.96 18.52 -10.95
C ALA A 165 10.03 19.30 -9.99
N GLN A 166 8.70 19.18 -10.16
CA GLN A 166 7.72 19.79 -9.25
C GLN A 166 7.81 19.18 -7.85
N ALA A 167 7.88 17.84 -7.75
CA ALA A 167 7.98 17.15 -6.46
C ALA A 167 9.29 17.49 -5.72
N ALA A 168 10.40 17.62 -6.46
CA ALA A 168 11.69 17.89 -5.85
C ALA A 168 11.89 19.36 -5.47
N LYS A 169 11.37 20.32 -6.25
CA LYS A 169 11.45 21.76 -5.93
C LYS A 169 10.36 22.27 -4.99
N GLY A 170 9.22 21.58 -4.95
CA GLY A 170 7.98 22.11 -4.37
C GLY A 170 7.28 23.09 -5.31
N VAL A 171 5.96 23.12 -5.28
CA VAL A 171 5.14 24.03 -6.11
C VAL A 171 3.76 24.20 -5.49
N ASN A 172 3.14 25.36 -5.69
CA ASN A 172 1.72 25.55 -5.40
C ASN A 172 0.94 25.14 -6.65
N LYS A 173 0.22 24.01 -6.60
CA LYS A 173 -0.49 23.46 -7.74
C LYS A 173 -2.00 23.51 -7.50
N GLU A 174 -2.73 24.05 -8.46
CA GLU A 174 -4.18 24.08 -8.41
C GLU A 174 -4.77 22.73 -8.80
N MET A 175 -5.81 22.30 -8.08
CA MET A 175 -6.62 21.15 -8.44
C MET A 175 -8.10 21.46 -8.26
N THR A 176 -8.93 20.83 -9.08
CA THR A 176 -10.39 20.92 -8.94
C THR A 176 -10.88 19.72 -8.14
N VAL A 177 -11.48 19.97 -6.99
CA VAL A 177 -12.09 18.95 -6.14
C VAL A 177 -13.60 19.10 -6.16
N ASN A 178 -14.31 17.97 -6.20
CA ASN A 178 -15.75 17.96 -6.09
C ASN A 178 -16.11 17.55 -4.66
N LEU A 179 -16.57 18.51 -3.86
CA LEU A 179 -16.95 18.29 -2.47
C LEU A 179 -18.42 18.63 -2.30
N ASP A 180 -19.14 17.88 -1.45
CA ASP A 180 -20.48 18.33 -1.04
C ASP A 180 -20.32 19.51 -0.09
N ASP A 181 -20.81 20.67 -0.51
CA ASP A 181 -20.86 21.88 0.30
C ASP A 181 -22.33 22.26 0.56
N ALA A 182 -22.54 23.23 1.45
CA ALA A 182 -23.84 23.82 1.68
C ALA A 182 -24.44 24.30 0.35
N CYS A 183 -25.70 23.94 0.12
CA CYS A 183 -26.41 24.34 -1.08
C CYS A 183 -26.49 25.87 -1.14
N GLN A 184 -25.84 26.48 -2.15
CA GLN A 184 -25.78 27.95 -2.34
C GLN A 184 -27.15 28.62 -2.41
N ARG A 185 -28.19 27.90 -2.82
CA ARG A 185 -29.56 28.45 -2.89
C ARG A 185 -30.22 28.53 -1.52
N CYS A 186 -30.04 27.53 -0.65
CA CYS A 186 -30.78 27.43 0.62
C CYS A 186 -29.87 27.54 1.86
N ASP A 187 -28.58 27.82 1.69
CA ASP A 187 -27.57 27.93 2.74
C ASP A 187 -27.57 26.73 3.71
N GLY A 188 -27.75 25.52 3.19
CA GLY A 188 -27.80 24.32 4.03
C GLY A 188 -29.16 24.01 4.67
N LYS A 189 -30.16 24.90 4.56
CA LYS A 189 -31.47 24.72 5.20
C LYS A 189 -32.34 23.64 4.58
N GLY A 190 -32.08 23.24 3.34
CA GLY A 190 -32.86 22.22 2.61
C GLY A 190 -34.22 22.68 2.09
N SER A 191 -34.77 23.79 2.59
CA SER A 191 -36.02 24.40 2.12
C SER A 191 -35.80 25.47 1.05
N GLU A 192 -36.79 25.69 0.20
CA GLU A 192 -36.74 26.74 -0.83
C GLU A 192 -36.70 28.14 -0.17
N PRO A 193 -35.82 29.06 -0.63
CA PRO A 193 -35.75 30.42 -0.08
C PRO A 193 -37.10 31.14 -0.11
N GLY A 194 -37.46 31.81 0.99
CA GLY A 194 -38.75 32.48 1.14
C GLY A 194 -39.90 31.59 1.60
N THR A 195 -39.68 30.28 1.72
CA THR A 195 -40.70 29.36 2.28
C THR A 195 -40.52 29.18 3.79
N LYS A 196 -41.64 29.08 4.51
CA LYS A 196 -41.63 28.90 5.97
C LYS A 196 -41.42 27.43 6.30
N VAL A 197 -40.38 27.15 7.08
CA VAL A 197 -40.16 25.84 7.69
C VAL A 197 -41.11 25.71 8.89
N GLN A 198 -41.97 24.68 8.87
CA GLN A 198 -42.91 24.45 9.96
C GLN A 198 -42.31 23.51 11.00
N HIS A 199 -42.66 23.73 12.26
CA HIS A 199 -42.23 22.82 13.33
C HIS A 199 -42.92 21.47 13.19
N CYS A 200 -42.21 20.38 13.48
CA CYS A 200 -42.82 19.07 13.40
C CYS A 200 -43.79 18.86 14.57
N HIS A 201 -45.09 18.93 14.32
CA HIS A 201 -46.14 18.74 15.33
C HIS A 201 -46.09 17.37 16.03
N TYR A 202 -45.57 16.33 15.38
CA TYR A 202 -45.49 14.97 15.94
C TYR A 202 -44.43 14.84 17.03
N CYS A 203 -43.33 15.59 16.95
CA CYS A 203 -42.25 15.54 17.93
C CYS A 203 -42.07 16.86 18.68
N ASN A 204 -42.95 17.85 18.45
CA ASN A 204 -42.77 19.24 18.86
C ASN A 204 -41.33 19.72 18.64
N GLY A 205 -40.80 19.34 17.47
CA GLY A 205 -39.46 19.60 16.97
C GLY A 205 -38.28 19.18 17.83
N THR A 206 -38.49 18.25 18.75
CA THR A 206 -37.40 17.50 19.39
C THR A 206 -36.70 16.54 18.44
N GLY A 207 -37.30 16.23 17.28
CA GLY A 207 -36.76 15.28 16.30
C GLY A 207 -36.88 13.82 16.71
N MET A 208 -37.33 13.54 17.94
CA MET A 208 -37.50 12.19 18.48
C MET A 208 -38.96 11.95 18.86
N GLU A 209 -39.46 10.74 18.63
CA GLU A 209 -40.76 10.28 19.10
C GLU A 209 -40.55 9.19 20.16
N SER A 210 -41.32 9.23 21.25
CA SER A 210 -41.30 8.19 22.28
C SER A 210 -42.35 7.15 21.91
N ILE A 211 -41.90 5.94 21.58
CA ILE A 211 -42.78 4.79 21.31
C ILE A 211 -42.88 3.99 22.60
N ASN A 212 -44.08 3.92 23.16
CA ASN A 212 -44.38 3.10 24.33
C ASN A 212 -44.83 1.72 23.85
N THR A 213 -43.98 0.70 23.98
CA THR A 213 -44.36 -0.69 23.71
C THR A 213 -44.34 -1.43 25.05
N GLY A 214 -45.49 -1.51 25.70
CA GLY A 214 -45.61 -2.14 27.03
C GLY A 214 -44.90 -1.35 28.14
N PRO A 215 -44.29 -2.01 29.15
CA PRO A 215 -43.62 -1.32 30.26
C PRO A 215 -42.29 -0.65 29.87
N PHE A 216 -41.89 -0.71 28.59
CA PHE A 216 -40.66 -0.14 28.08
C PHE A 216 -40.94 1.08 27.20
N MET A 217 -40.27 2.19 27.49
CA MET A 217 -40.36 3.44 26.76
C MET A 217 -39.12 3.60 25.89
N MET A 218 -39.27 3.52 24.56
CA MET A 218 -38.16 3.63 23.62
C MET A 218 -38.25 4.94 22.84
N ARG A 219 -37.16 5.73 22.84
CA ARG A 219 -37.06 6.91 21.97
C ARG A 219 -36.55 6.48 20.60
N SER A 220 -37.28 6.80 19.55
CA SER A 220 -36.86 6.62 18.16
C SER A 220 -36.86 7.94 17.42
N THR A 221 -36.18 8.01 16.27
CA THR A 221 -36.25 9.19 15.39
C THR A 221 -37.68 9.40 14.91
N CYS A 222 -38.18 10.63 15.00
CA CYS A 222 -39.54 10.96 14.57
C CYS A 222 -39.76 10.57 13.11
N ARG A 223 -40.74 9.72 12.82
CA ARG A 223 -40.98 9.18 11.47
C ARG A 223 -41.40 10.27 10.49
N ARG A 224 -42.01 11.35 10.99
CA ARG A 224 -42.55 12.43 10.15
C ARG A 224 -41.48 13.43 9.68
N CYS A 225 -40.52 13.78 10.53
CA CYS A 225 -39.45 14.73 10.18
C CYS A 225 -38.09 14.06 9.95
N GLY A 226 -37.99 12.74 10.18
CA GLY A 226 -36.75 11.98 10.04
C GLY A 226 -35.63 12.48 10.95
N GLY A 227 -35.97 13.00 12.14
CA GLY A 227 -34.98 13.54 13.08
C GLY A 227 -34.74 15.05 13.00
N ARG A 228 -35.20 15.74 11.95
CA ARG A 228 -34.89 17.18 11.74
C ARG A 228 -35.63 18.15 12.66
N GLY A 229 -36.64 17.68 13.40
CA GLY A 229 -37.50 18.53 14.25
C GLY A 229 -38.41 19.50 13.48
N SER A 230 -38.24 19.62 12.17
CA SER A 230 -38.98 20.52 11.30
C SER A 230 -39.46 19.80 10.05
N ILE A 231 -40.59 20.26 9.50
CA ILE A 231 -41.19 19.76 8.27
C ILE A 231 -41.05 20.87 7.22
N MET A 232 -40.39 20.53 6.12
CA MET A 232 -40.24 21.41 4.97
C MET A 232 -41.36 21.11 3.97
N THR A 233 -42.28 22.05 3.78
CA THR A 233 -43.39 21.90 2.81
C THR A 233 -42.89 21.95 1.38
N THR A 234 -41.86 22.76 1.13
CA THR A 234 -41.28 23.00 -0.19
C THR A 234 -39.77 22.75 -0.13
N PRO A 235 -39.31 21.57 -0.58
CA PRO A 235 -37.88 21.27 -0.61
C PRO A 235 -37.18 22.18 -1.63
N CYS A 236 -35.94 22.55 -1.35
CA CYS A 236 -35.14 23.37 -2.25
C CYS A 236 -34.92 22.65 -3.59
N VAL A 237 -35.11 23.37 -4.70
CA VAL A 237 -35.02 22.77 -6.05
C VAL A 237 -33.62 22.25 -6.37
N MET A 238 -32.56 22.92 -5.88
CA MET A 238 -31.17 22.56 -6.16
C MET A 238 -30.69 21.33 -5.40
N CYS A 239 -30.98 21.25 -4.10
CA CYS A 239 -30.52 20.13 -3.25
C CYS A 239 -31.60 19.07 -2.97
N ARG A 240 -32.83 19.30 -3.44
CA ARG A 240 -34.00 18.44 -3.24
C ARG A 240 -34.25 18.09 -1.77
N GLY A 241 -34.04 19.04 -0.86
CA GLY A 241 -34.24 18.83 0.58
C GLY A 241 -33.03 18.30 1.35
N SER A 242 -31.92 17.98 0.69
CA SER A 242 -30.70 17.48 1.37
C SER A 242 -29.89 18.57 2.06
N GLY A 243 -30.03 19.84 1.65
CA GLY A 243 -29.23 20.96 2.14
C GLY A 243 -27.79 20.99 1.61
N GLN A 244 -27.34 19.96 0.90
CA GLN A 244 -25.99 19.87 0.36
C GLN A 244 -26.02 19.70 -1.16
N THR A 245 -24.99 20.21 -1.83
CA THR A 245 -24.82 20.08 -3.29
C THR A 245 -23.35 19.82 -3.60
N LYS A 246 -23.07 18.95 -4.57
CA LYS A 246 -21.72 18.75 -5.11
C LYS A 246 -21.27 20.01 -5.82
N GLN A 247 -20.27 20.69 -5.27
CA GLN A 247 -19.68 21.88 -5.87
C GLN A 247 -18.25 21.56 -6.29
N ARG A 248 -17.89 22.01 -7.49
CA ARG A 248 -16.51 21.99 -7.96
C ARG A 248 -15.81 23.22 -7.38
N GLN A 249 -14.83 22.98 -6.52
CA GLN A 249 -13.98 24.03 -5.95
C GLN A 249 -12.56 23.86 -6.48
N THR A 250 -11.95 24.96 -6.94
CA THR A 250 -10.54 24.99 -7.29
C THR A 250 -9.75 25.33 -6.03
N VAL A 251 -8.84 24.44 -5.64
CA VAL A 251 -8.04 24.59 -4.43
C VAL A 251 -6.57 24.58 -4.81
N THR A 252 -5.82 25.55 -4.29
CA THR A 252 -4.36 25.60 -4.43
C THR A 252 -3.72 24.74 -3.36
N VAL A 253 -3.07 23.66 -3.77
CA VAL A 253 -2.40 22.72 -2.86
C VAL A 253 -0.92 23.10 -2.79
N PRO A 254 -0.40 23.46 -1.60
CA PRO A 254 1.03 23.66 -1.41
C PRO A 254 1.73 22.30 -1.37
N VAL A 255 2.53 22.01 -2.40
CA VAL A 255 3.37 20.81 -2.44
C VAL A 255 4.73 21.15 -1.84
N PRO A 256 5.12 20.59 -0.68
CA PRO A 256 6.43 20.84 -0.11
C PRO A 256 7.56 20.32 -1.00
N ALA A 257 8.74 20.93 -0.89
CA ALA A 257 9.92 20.45 -1.59
C ALA A 257 10.35 19.08 -1.04
N GLY A 258 10.68 18.17 -1.95
CA GLY A 258 11.21 16.84 -1.62
C GLY A 258 10.17 15.77 -1.32
N VAL A 259 8.90 16.00 -1.66
CA VAL A 259 7.82 15.01 -1.54
C VAL A 259 8.16 13.70 -2.24
N ASP A 260 7.86 12.58 -1.58
CA ASP A 260 8.01 11.23 -2.12
C ASP A 260 6.75 10.77 -2.85
N ASN A 261 6.91 9.75 -3.71
CA ASN A 261 5.79 9.15 -4.42
C ASN A 261 4.90 8.35 -3.45
N GLY A 262 3.59 8.56 -3.52
CA GLY A 262 2.60 7.93 -2.64
C GLY A 262 2.42 8.64 -1.30
N GLN A 263 3.09 9.76 -1.08
CA GLN A 263 2.93 10.54 0.14
C GLN A 263 1.59 11.27 0.16
N THR A 264 0.90 11.23 1.30
CA THR A 264 -0.41 11.88 1.48
C THR A 264 -0.29 13.10 2.38
N VAL A 265 -0.86 14.23 1.95
CA VAL A 265 -1.02 15.45 2.76
C VAL A 265 -2.49 15.65 3.10
N ARG A 266 -2.73 16.09 4.33
CA ARG A 266 -4.07 16.47 4.81
C ARG A 266 -4.21 17.98 4.70
N MET A 267 -5.31 18.44 4.13
CA MET A 267 -5.57 19.86 3.99
C MET A 267 -7.06 20.17 4.23
N PRO A 268 -7.39 21.19 5.03
CA PRO A 268 -8.76 21.64 5.17
C PRO A 268 -9.20 22.40 3.92
N VAL A 269 -10.39 22.08 3.41
CA VAL A 269 -11.06 22.79 2.31
C VAL A 269 -12.48 23.11 2.76
N GLY A 270 -12.72 24.37 3.08
CA GLY A 270 -13.98 24.81 3.68
C GLY A 270 -14.21 24.15 5.04
N LYS A 271 -15.30 23.39 5.19
CA LYS A 271 -15.66 22.67 6.42
C LYS A 271 -15.22 21.20 6.43
N LYS A 272 -14.57 20.72 5.37
CA LYS A 272 -14.16 19.33 5.20
C LYS A 272 -12.63 19.22 5.15
N GLU A 273 -12.09 18.10 5.61
CA GLU A 273 -10.69 17.76 5.42
C GLU A 273 -10.56 16.82 4.21
N ILE A 274 -9.62 17.13 3.32
CA ILE A 274 -9.29 16.27 2.20
C ILE A 274 -7.90 15.67 2.36
N HIS A 275 -7.74 14.45 1.85
CA HIS A 275 -6.46 13.76 1.80
C HIS A 275 -5.98 13.76 0.34
N ILE A 276 -4.83 14.34 0.08
CA ILE A 276 -4.25 14.40 -1.25
C ILE A 276 -3.02 13.52 -1.29
N THR A 277 -3.07 12.45 -2.07
CA THR A 277 -1.94 11.55 -2.30
C THR A 277 -1.20 11.99 -3.55
N PHE A 278 0.10 12.27 -3.41
CA PHE A 278 0.95 12.72 -4.50
C PHE A 278 1.47 11.53 -5.30
N ARG A 279 1.27 11.57 -6.61
CA ARG A 279 1.85 10.61 -7.55
C ARG A 279 2.92 11.30 -8.39
N VAL A 280 4.17 10.93 -8.17
CA VAL A 280 5.31 11.55 -8.86
C VAL A 280 5.65 10.75 -10.12
N GLN A 281 5.61 11.43 -11.26
CA GLN A 281 6.01 10.84 -12.54
C GLN A 281 7.53 10.65 -12.60
N ARG A 282 7.97 9.57 -13.25
CA ARG A 282 9.39 9.28 -13.47
C ARG A 282 10.00 10.32 -14.41
N SER A 283 11.18 10.84 -14.06
CA SER A 283 11.94 11.74 -14.95
C SER A 283 12.74 10.93 -15.98
N PRO A 284 12.87 11.43 -17.22
CA PRO A 284 13.80 10.86 -18.20
C PRO A 284 15.26 11.20 -17.90
N VAL A 285 15.53 12.29 -17.17
CA VAL A 285 16.88 12.81 -16.89
C VAL A 285 17.38 12.35 -15.53
N PHE A 286 16.50 12.38 -14.52
CA PHE A 286 16.86 12.14 -13.13
C PHE A 286 16.32 10.81 -12.62
N ARG A 287 17.15 10.11 -11.85
CA ARG A 287 16.78 8.93 -11.07
C ARG A 287 16.94 9.28 -9.59
N ARG A 288 15.86 9.18 -8.80
CA ARG A 288 15.88 9.47 -7.36
C ARG A 288 16.28 8.23 -6.59
N ASP A 289 17.19 8.43 -5.64
CA ASP A 289 17.62 7.45 -4.65
C ASP A 289 17.55 8.11 -3.26
N GLY A 290 16.40 7.97 -2.61
CA GLY A 290 16.09 8.68 -1.37
C GLY A 290 16.15 10.21 -1.55
N ILE A 291 17.10 10.85 -0.86
CA ILE A 291 17.39 12.29 -0.96
C ILE A 291 18.39 12.64 -2.07
N ASN A 292 19.11 11.63 -2.58
CA ASN A 292 20.10 11.80 -3.62
C ASN A 292 19.46 11.66 -5.00
N ILE A 293 20.09 12.30 -5.99
CA ILE A 293 19.68 12.19 -7.38
C ILE A 293 20.84 11.70 -8.23
N HIS A 294 20.51 10.92 -9.25
CA HIS A 294 21.43 10.45 -10.25
C HIS A 294 21.02 10.99 -11.62
N SER A 295 21.97 11.50 -12.38
CA SER A 295 21.77 11.86 -13.78
C SER A 295 22.91 11.34 -14.64
N ASP A 296 22.67 11.25 -15.94
CA ASP A 296 23.70 10.89 -16.91
C ASP A 296 24.17 12.15 -17.64
N VAL A 297 25.48 12.29 -17.82
CA VAL A 297 26.08 13.33 -18.65
C VAL A 297 26.91 12.69 -19.74
N HIS A 298 26.67 13.13 -20.97
CA HIS A 298 27.39 12.64 -22.13
C HIS A 298 28.62 13.51 -22.42
N ILE A 299 29.79 12.89 -22.44
CA ILE A 299 31.07 13.55 -22.73
C ILE A 299 31.69 12.98 -24.00
N SER A 300 32.53 13.76 -24.67
CA SER A 300 33.29 13.28 -25.83
C SER A 300 34.50 12.43 -25.41
N VAL A 301 35.00 11.60 -26.34
CA VAL A 301 36.24 10.81 -26.12
C VAL A 301 37.43 11.71 -25.79
N ALA A 302 37.55 12.84 -26.51
CA ALA A 302 38.61 13.82 -26.25
C ALA A 302 38.53 14.41 -24.83
N GLN A 303 37.33 14.75 -24.36
CA GLN A 303 37.12 15.24 -22.98
C GLN A 303 37.39 14.17 -21.92
N ALA A 304 37.12 12.89 -22.23
CA ALA A 304 37.40 11.80 -21.30
C ALA A 304 38.92 11.62 -21.12
N ILE A 305 39.70 11.70 -22.21
CA ILE A 305 41.16 11.53 -22.20
C ILE A 305 41.84 12.78 -21.64
N LEU A 306 41.59 13.95 -22.23
CA LEU A 306 42.31 15.20 -21.94
C LEU A 306 41.75 15.97 -20.74
N GLY A 307 40.54 15.60 -20.29
CA GLY A 307 39.77 16.40 -19.34
C GLY A 307 39.10 17.61 -20.00
N GLY A 308 38.46 18.43 -19.17
CA GLY A 308 37.79 19.66 -19.61
C GLY A 308 36.59 19.99 -18.73
N SER A 309 35.58 20.64 -19.30
CA SER A 309 34.32 20.93 -18.61
C SER A 309 33.12 20.43 -19.40
N ALA A 310 32.07 20.00 -18.69
CA ALA A 310 30.78 19.66 -19.29
C ALA A 310 29.62 20.24 -18.49
N ARG A 311 28.54 20.54 -19.18
CA ARG A 311 27.30 21.05 -18.57
C ARG A 311 26.39 19.90 -18.21
N ALA A 312 26.05 19.79 -16.94
CA ALA A 312 25.06 18.87 -16.42
C ALA A 312 23.74 19.60 -16.14
N GLN A 313 22.62 18.90 -16.34
CA GLN A 313 21.33 19.38 -15.88
C GLN A 313 21.23 19.14 -14.38
N GLY A 314 21.23 20.20 -13.58
CA GLY A 314 20.90 20.13 -12.16
C GLY A 314 19.41 20.32 -11.95
N LEU A 315 18.93 20.05 -10.72
CA LEU A 315 17.52 20.19 -10.41
C LEU A 315 17.06 21.65 -10.54
N TYR A 316 17.78 22.58 -9.90
CA TYR A 316 17.45 24.00 -9.88
C TYR A 316 18.00 24.74 -11.11
N ASN A 317 19.30 24.60 -11.35
CA ASN A 317 20.07 25.28 -12.38
C ASN A 317 20.94 24.27 -13.15
N THR A 318 21.43 24.67 -14.32
CA THR A 318 22.50 23.95 -15.00
C THR A 318 23.81 24.09 -14.22
N ILE A 319 24.56 23.00 -14.09
CA ILE A 319 25.79 22.93 -13.29
C ILE A 319 26.94 22.61 -14.24
N ASP A 320 27.99 23.42 -14.22
CA ASP A 320 29.22 23.16 -14.94
C ASP A 320 30.12 22.26 -14.09
N ILE A 321 30.50 21.11 -14.63
CA ILE A 321 31.30 20.09 -13.96
C ILE A 321 32.67 20.02 -14.61
N GLN A 322 33.72 19.99 -13.79
CA GLN A 322 35.09 19.75 -14.24
C GLN A 322 35.31 18.25 -14.39
N ILE A 323 35.72 17.85 -15.58
CA ILE A 323 36.05 16.47 -15.95
C ILE A 323 37.56 16.31 -15.81
N PRO A 324 38.04 15.48 -14.87
CA PRO A 324 39.47 15.21 -14.77
C PRO A 324 39.96 14.43 -16.00
N PRO A 325 41.24 14.57 -16.38
CA PRO A 325 41.83 13.77 -17.44
C PRO A 325 41.83 12.28 -17.06
N GLY A 326 41.72 11.40 -18.06
CA GLY A 326 41.64 9.95 -17.86
C GLY A 326 40.32 9.46 -17.23
N CYS A 327 39.21 10.19 -17.44
CA CYS A 327 37.89 9.81 -16.95
C CYS A 327 37.40 8.50 -17.57
N GLN A 328 36.95 7.59 -16.71
CA GLN A 328 36.40 6.30 -17.13
C GLN A 328 34.90 6.39 -17.40
N ALA A 329 34.40 5.45 -18.21
CA ALA A 329 32.95 5.29 -18.41
C ALA A 329 32.26 4.91 -17.09
N ASP A 330 31.05 5.46 -16.87
CA ASP A 330 30.23 5.31 -15.67
C ASP A 330 30.89 5.77 -14.35
N GLN A 331 32.02 6.48 -14.43
CA GLN A 331 32.60 7.16 -13.28
C GLN A 331 31.60 8.17 -12.71
N LYS A 332 31.48 8.18 -11.38
CA LYS A 332 30.52 9.01 -10.66
C LYS A 332 31.21 10.25 -10.11
N ILE A 333 30.73 11.43 -10.51
CA ILE A 333 31.09 12.70 -9.89
C ILE A 333 30.00 13.08 -8.89
N ARG A 334 30.38 13.28 -7.63
CA ARG A 334 29.47 13.71 -6.58
C ARG A 334 29.46 15.23 -6.47
N LEU A 335 28.28 15.83 -6.62
CA LEU A 335 28.01 17.23 -6.38
C LEU A 335 27.29 17.38 -5.05
N GLN A 336 28.01 17.85 -4.04
CA GLN A 336 27.49 17.96 -2.67
C GLN A 336 26.37 18.99 -2.57
N GLY A 337 25.29 18.64 -1.88
CA GLY A 337 24.17 19.57 -1.60
C GLY A 337 23.36 20.00 -2.84
N LYS A 338 23.51 19.28 -3.97
CA LYS A 338 22.77 19.54 -5.22
C LYS A 338 21.62 18.56 -5.47
N GLY A 339 21.31 17.71 -4.49
CA GLY A 339 20.21 16.75 -4.52
C GLY A 339 18.87 17.34 -4.07
N ILE A 340 17.98 16.47 -3.60
CA ILE A 340 16.63 16.84 -3.16
C ILE A 340 16.69 17.38 -1.74
N GLN A 341 15.91 18.42 -1.46
CA GLN A 341 15.74 18.93 -0.10
C GLN A 341 15.03 17.89 0.77
N ARG A 342 15.55 17.61 1.96
CA ARG A 342 14.84 16.78 2.94
C ARG A 342 13.66 17.56 3.51
N MET A 343 12.50 16.94 3.53
CA MET A 343 11.27 17.52 4.09
C MET A 343 11.50 18.05 5.51
N ASN A 344 10.98 19.24 5.79
CA ASN A 344 11.08 19.93 7.08
C ASN A 344 12.51 20.25 7.54
N SER A 345 13.50 20.23 6.65
CA SER A 345 14.87 20.62 6.97
C SER A 345 15.47 21.47 5.86
N TYR A 346 16.50 22.24 6.19
CA TYR A 346 17.28 22.98 5.20
C TYR A 346 18.40 22.12 4.57
N SER A 347 18.45 20.83 4.90
CA SER A 347 19.47 19.92 4.37
C SER A 347 19.10 19.45 2.97
N TYR A 348 20.09 19.38 2.10
CA TYR A 348 19.98 18.85 0.75
C TYR A 348 20.73 17.52 0.66
N GLY A 349 20.24 16.60 -0.18
CA GLY A 349 21.02 15.44 -0.60
C GLY A 349 22.08 15.80 -1.63
N ASP A 350 22.73 14.78 -2.18
CA ASP A 350 23.79 14.91 -3.18
C ASP A 350 23.29 14.57 -4.59
N HIS A 351 23.95 15.14 -5.60
CA HIS A 351 23.71 14.81 -7.00
C HIS A 351 24.91 14.03 -7.55
N TYR A 352 24.68 12.77 -7.91
CA TYR A 352 25.65 11.91 -8.56
C TYR A 352 25.48 11.97 -10.08
N VAL A 353 26.51 12.43 -10.75
CA VAL A 353 26.55 12.48 -12.21
C VAL A 353 27.35 11.30 -12.72
N HIS A 354 26.70 10.44 -13.50
CA HIS A 354 27.35 9.32 -14.18
C HIS A 354 27.85 9.79 -15.54
N ILE A 355 29.15 9.61 -15.76
CA ILE A 355 29.80 9.99 -17.01
C ILE A 355 29.55 8.91 -18.06
N LYS A 356 28.97 9.29 -19.20
CA LYS A 356 28.79 8.40 -20.35
C LYS A 356 29.56 8.93 -21.55
N ILE A 357 30.53 8.16 -22.03
CA ILE A 357 31.34 8.55 -23.19
C ILE A 357 30.52 8.32 -24.46
N ARG A 358 30.29 9.38 -25.24
CA ARG A 358 29.59 9.32 -26.51
C ARG A 358 30.60 9.28 -27.66
N VAL A 359 30.75 8.11 -28.26
CA VAL A 359 31.58 7.91 -29.45
C VAL A 359 30.83 8.42 -30.70
N PRO A 360 31.42 9.29 -31.53
CA PRO A 360 30.79 9.79 -32.75
C PRO A 360 30.63 8.69 -33.81
N LYS A 361 29.46 8.60 -34.44
CA LYS A 361 29.17 7.58 -35.49
C LYS A 361 29.79 7.90 -36.85
N LYS A 362 30.12 9.17 -37.09
CA LYS A 362 30.68 9.66 -38.35
C LYS A 362 31.88 10.54 -38.02
N LEU A 363 32.97 10.33 -38.74
CA LEU A 363 34.22 11.06 -38.59
C LEU A 363 34.58 11.72 -39.92
N THR A 364 35.11 12.94 -39.85
CA THR A 364 35.72 13.59 -41.02
C THR A 364 37.04 12.89 -41.39
N ARG A 365 37.52 13.06 -42.62
CA ARG A 365 38.80 12.47 -43.09
C ARG A 365 39.97 12.82 -42.15
N ARG A 366 40.02 14.08 -41.70
CA ARG A 366 41.04 14.58 -40.75
C ARG A 366 40.90 13.99 -39.35
N GLN A 367 39.69 13.85 -38.82
CA GLN A 367 39.49 13.22 -37.51
C GLN A 367 39.85 11.74 -37.53
N ARG A 368 39.55 11.04 -38.64
CA ARG A 368 39.90 9.64 -38.82
C ARG A 368 41.41 9.44 -38.85
N SER A 369 42.16 10.28 -39.58
CA SER A 369 43.62 10.17 -39.62
C SER A 369 44.27 10.38 -38.26
N LEU A 370 43.76 11.33 -37.45
CA LEU A 370 44.25 11.56 -36.09
C LEU A 370 43.96 10.42 -35.12
N LEU A 371 42.81 9.76 -35.27
CA LEU A 371 42.48 8.59 -34.44
C LEU A 371 43.29 7.36 -34.84
N LEU A 372 43.62 7.21 -36.13
CA LEU A 372 44.54 6.15 -36.59
C LEU A 372 45.95 6.36 -36.02
N SER A 373 46.48 7.58 -36.05
CA SER A 373 47.79 7.86 -35.44
C SER A 373 47.80 7.63 -33.93
N TYR A 374 46.71 7.95 -33.23
CA TYR A 374 46.59 7.62 -31.80
C TYR A 374 46.58 6.10 -31.56
N ALA A 375 45.84 5.35 -32.39
CA ALA A 375 45.74 3.90 -32.26
C ALA A 375 47.07 3.16 -32.57
N GLU A 376 47.96 3.75 -33.37
CA GLU A 376 49.33 3.21 -33.60
C GLU A 376 50.23 3.34 -32.35
N GLU A 377 49.99 4.35 -31.51
CA GLU A 377 50.75 4.60 -30.28
C GLU A 377 50.14 3.93 -29.04
N GLU A 378 48.89 3.46 -29.13
CA GLU A 378 48.17 2.84 -28.02
C GLU A 378 48.74 1.46 -27.69
N THR A 379 49.32 1.32 -26.49
CA THR A 379 50.01 0.09 -26.05
C THR A 379 49.23 -0.72 -25.01
N ASP A 380 48.20 -0.13 -24.40
CA ASP A 380 47.50 -0.66 -23.23
C ASP A 380 46.21 -1.46 -23.55
N VAL A 381 45.89 -1.68 -24.82
CA VAL A 381 44.64 -2.34 -25.25
C VAL A 381 44.93 -3.66 -25.98
N GLU A 382 44.25 -4.72 -25.56
CA GLU A 382 44.29 -6.03 -26.24
C GLU A 382 43.24 -6.09 -27.37
N GLY A 383 43.66 -6.50 -28.58
CA GLY A 383 42.79 -6.61 -29.76
C GLY A 383 43.34 -5.93 -31.01
N THR A 384 42.56 -5.92 -32.10
CA THR A 384 42.96 -5.33 -33.40
C THR A 384 42.17 -4.06 -33.70
N VAL A 385 42.86 -2.98 -34.09
CA VAL A 385 42.23 -1.77 -34.63
C VAL A 385 42.31 -1.79 -36.16
N ASN A 386 41.15 -1.69 -36.82
CA ASN A 386 41.09 -1.71 -38.28
C ASN A 386 41.89 -0.56 -38.90
N GLY A 387 42.93 -0.91 -39.67
CA GLY A 387 43.82 0.05 -40.33
C GLY A 387 45.13 0.31 -39.61
N VAL A 388 45.43 -0.42 -38.51
CA VAL A 388 46.71 -0.36 -37.79
C VAL A 388 47.40 -1.73 -37.88
N THR A 389 48.65 -1.77 -38.32
CA THR A 389 49.40 -3.02 -38.61
C THR A 389 50.07 -3.63 -37.38
N ALA A 390 50.21 -2.88 -36.28
CA ALA A 390 50.87 -3.34 -35.06
C ALA A 390 49.89 -3.19 -33.88
N THR A 391 49.37 -4.32 -33.41
CA THR A 391 48.72 -4.41 -32.09
C THR A 391 49.45 -5.46 -31.28
N THR A 392 49.80 -5.13 -30.03
CA THR A 392 50.74 -5.85 -29.17
C THR A 392 50.27 -7.28 -28.82
N THR A 393 49.00 -7.60 -29.08
CA THR A 393 48.42 -8.94 -28.93
C THR A 393 47.99 -9.52 -30.27
N GLY A 394 48.98 -9.88 -31.07
CA GLY A 394 48.81 -10.62 -32.32
C GLY A 394 50.06 -11.43 -32.65
N ARG A 395 50.47 -12.34 -31.76
CA ARG A 395 51.48 -13.33 -32.09
C ARG A 395 50.95 -14.14 -33.27
N LEU A 396 51.58 -13.91 -34.43
CA LEU A 396 51.40 -14.57 -35.72
C LEU A 396 50.85 -16.00 -35.62
N THR A 397 49.60 -16.20 -36.03
CA THR A 397 49.21 -17.45 -36.67
C THR A 397 48.96 -17.14 -38.13
N GLY A 398 49.96 -17.45 -38.95
CA GLY A 398 49.87 -17.30 -40.40
C GLY A 398 48.72 -18.14 -40.96
N GLN A 399 47.99 -17.56 -41.90
CA GLN A 399 47.48 -18.30 -43.03
C GLN A 399 47.58 -17.44 -44.29
N ASN A 400 48.52 -17.87 -45.11
CA ASN A 400 48.74 -17.48 -46.48
C ASN A 400 47.45 -17.72 -47.30
N ARG A 401 46.94 -16.69 -47.99
CA ARG A 401 46.18 -16.79 -49.25
C ARG A 401 46.10 -15.39 -49.87
N GLY A 402 46.80 -15.25 -50.99
CA GLY A 402 47.14 -13.97 -51.62
C GLY A 402 46.09 -13.38 -52.55
N ALA A 403 46.36 -12.14 -52.94
CA ALA A 403 46.41 -11.64 -54.32
C ALA A 403 46.41 -10.10 -54.30
N GLY A 404 47.39 -9.48 -54.98
CA GLY A 404 47.34 -8.06 -55.35
C GLY A 404 48.39 -7.18 -54.66
N GLU A 405 49.59 -7.15 -55.23
CA GLU A 405 50.58 -6.09 -55.01
C GLU A 405 50.07 -4.79 -55.64
N GLU A 406 49.82 -3.76 -54.83
CA GLU A 406 50.01 -2.36 -55.22
C GLU A 406 50.69 -1.65 -54.04
N GLU A 407 52.01 -1.46 -54.17
CA GLU A 407 52.82 -0.69 -53.24
C GLU A 407 52.48 0.81 -53.38
N GLU A 408 51.60 1.33 -52.52
CA GLU A 408 51.55 2.78 -52.28
C GLU A 408 52.64 3.16 -51.27
N GLU A 409 53.77 3.64 -51.79
CA GLU A 409 54.82 4.31 -51.02
C GLU A 409 54.21 5.39 -50.11
N GLY A 410 54.32 5.18 -48.79
CA GLY A 410 53.78 6.06 -47.77
C GLY A 410 54.28 7.50 -47.89
N ILE A 411 53.37 8.45 -47.67
CA ILE A 411 53.54 9.91 -47.83
C ILE A 411 54.78 10.47 -47.09
N LEU A 412 55.19 9.83 -45.98
CA LEU A 412 56.39 10.20 -45.21
C LEU A 412 57.71 9.94 -45.96
N SER A 413 57.76 8.93 -46.84
CA SER A 413 58.93 8.67 -47.69
C SER A 413 59.11 9.73 -48.78
N LYS A 414 58.00 10.25 -49.33
CA LYS A 414 58.00 11.35 -50.30
C LYS A 414 58.43 12.68 -49.69
N ILE A 415 58.05 12.96 -48.44
CA ILE A 415 58.50 14.18 -47.75
C ILE A 415 60.01 14.11 -47.45
N LYS A 416 60.55 12.94 -47.08
CA LYS A 416 61.99 12.78 -46.81
C LYS A 416 62.86 12.94 -48.05
N LYS A 417 62.36 12.59 -49.25
CA LYS A 417 63.05 12.82 -50.54
C LYS A 417 63.00 14.27 -51.03
N MET A 418 62.11 15.11 -50.51
CA MET A 418 62.05 16.54 -50.90
C MET A 418 63.00 17.45 -50.09
N PHE A 419 63.54 16.95 -48.98
CA PHE A 419 64.45 17.70 -48.10
C PHE A 419 65.88 17.11 -48.06
N SER A 420 66.24 16.28 -49.04
CA SER A 420 67.61 15.77 -49.23
C SER A 420 68.19 16.19 -50.56
#